data_AF-A0A3M9Y1Z4-F1
#
_entry.id   AF-A0A3M9Y1Z4-F1
#
_cell.length_a   1.000
_cell.length_b   1.000
_cell.length_c   1.000
_cell.angle_alpha   90.00
_cell.angle_beta   90.00
_cell.angle_gamma   90.00
#
_symmetry.space_group_name_H-M   'P 1'
#
loop_
_entity.id
_entity.type
_entity.pdbx_description
1 polymer ?
#
loop_
_entity_poly.entity_id
_entity_poly.type
_entity_poly.pdbx_seq_one_letter_code
_entity_poly.pdbx_strand_id
1 'polypeptide(L)'
;IKYTELPDFDEVFAAGTAAGLVPIRSITRRIAPSTPGSLSAARAGAPRLSAAAPGEETVTFIPDAQADAGPVCLQLLGALKGIQSGKAEDAFGWRFAVAEADGAKVLVEANGA
;
A
#
# COMPACT_ATOMS: atom_id res chain seq x y z
N ILE A 1 -14.45 0.44 3.03
CA ILE A 1 -13.94 1.52 3.90
C ILE A 1 -14.41 2.85 3.33
N LYS A 2 -15.05 3.70 4.14
CA LYS A 2 -15.53 5.02 3.69
C LYS A 2 -14.37 6.02 3.67
N TYR A 3 -14.45 7.01 2.79
CA TYR A 3 -13.45 8.09 2.73
C TYR A 3 -13.34 8.84 4.07
N THR A 4 -14.48 9.00 4.76
CA THR A 4 -14.54 9.66 6.07
C THR A 4 -13.74 8.96 7.17
N GLU A 5 -13.36 7.70 6.98
CA GLU A 5 -12.54 6.92 7.93
C GLU A 5 -11.04 7.13 7.69
N LEU A 6 -10.62 7.76 6.58
CA LEU A 6 -9.19 7.93 6.27
C LEU A 6 -8.38 8.58 7.38
N PRO A 7 -8.84 9.65 8.07
CA PRO A 7 -8.07 10.26 9.15
C PRO A 7 -7.84 9.36 10.38
N ASP A 8 -8.54 8.22 10.47
CA ASP A 8 -8.44 7.29 11.60
C ASP A 8 -7.31 6.25 11.43
N PHE A 9 -6.81 6.05 10.21
CA PHE A 9 -5.72 5.10 9.97
C PHE A 9 -4.37 5.69 10.38
N ASP A 10 -3.59 4.89 11.10
CA ASP A 10 -2.21 5.24 11.45
C ASP A 10 -1.25 5.07 10.27
N GLU A 11 -1.48 4.05 9.44
CA GLU A 11 -0.65 3.74 8.28
C GLU A 11 -1.53 3.36 7.08
N VAL A 12 -1.12 3.83 5.90
CA VAL A 12 -1.73 3.45 4.62
C VAL A 12 -0.62 3.07 3.65
N PHE A 13 -0.79 1.97 2.94
CA PHE A 13 0.15 1.51 1.92
C PHE A 13 -0.59 0.84 0.77
N ALA A 14 -0.05 0.96 -0.43
CA ALA A 14 -0.52 0.25 -1.61
C ALA A 14 0.28 -1.06 -1.78
N ALA A 15 -0.38 -2.10 -2.28
CA ALA A 15 0.24 -3.38 -2.59
C ALA A 15 0.12 -3.69 -4.09
N GLY A 16 1.15 -4.30 -4.67
CA GLY A 16 1.11 -4.75 -6.07
C GLY A 16 2.32 -5.59 -6.45
N THR A 17 2.17 -6.50 -7.42
CA THR A 17 3.21 -7.50 -7.77
C THR A 17 4.57 -6.86 -8.08
N ALA A 18 4.59 -5.79 -8.88
CA ALA A 18 5.83 -5.13 -9.26
C ALA A 18 6.41 -4.24 -8.13
N ALA A 19 5.56 -3.69 -7.28
CA ALA A 19 5.95 -2.70 -6.27
C ALA A 19 6.14 -3.27 -4.86
N GLY A 20 5.66 -4.49 -4.60
CA GLY A 20 5.59 -5.09 -3.27
C GLY A 20 4.59 -4.34 -2.39
N LEU A 21 5.12 -3.54 -1.44
CA LEU A 21 4.36 -2.56 -0.67
C LEU A 21 4.97 -1.18 -0.84
N VAL A 22 4.11 -0.19 -1.08
CA VAL A 22 4.49 1.22 -1.20
C VAL A 22 3.78 2.02 -0.11
N PRO A 23 4.52 2.61 0.85
CA PRO A 23 3.93 3.47 1.86
C PRO A 23 3.29 4.72 1.24
N ILE A 24 2.08 5.07 1.67
CA ILE A 24 1.39 6.28 1.23
C ILE A 24 1.60 7.37 2.27
N ARG A 25 2.32 8.42 1.86
CA ARG A 25 2.62 9.57 2.73
C ARG A 25 1.38 10.40 3.05
N SER A 26 0.62 10.74 2.01
CA SER A 26 -0.58 11.54 2.13
C SER A 26 -1.55 11.23 0.99
N ILE A 27 -2.82 11.53 1.22
CA ILE A 27 -3.87 11.49 0.20
C ILE A 27 -4.50 12.88 0.15
N THR A 28 -4.40 13.54 -1.00
CA THR A 28 -5.05 14.83 -1.27
C THR A 28 -6.24 14.64 -2.19
N ARG A 29 -7.37 15.27 -1.86
CA ARG A 29 -8.57 15.29 -2.69
C ARG A 29 -9.02 16.73 -2.93
N ARG A 30 -9.42 17.01 -4.17
CA ARG A 30 -10.08 18.27 -4.55
C ARG A 30 -11.57 18.16 -4.29
N ILE A 31 -12.05 18.86 -3.28
CA ILE A 31 -13.46 18.89 -2.88
C ILE A 31 -13.73 20.17 -2.08
N ALA A 32 -14.83 20.86 -2.39
CA ALA A 32 -15.23 22.03 -1.61
C ALA A 32 -15.67 21.59 -0.20
N PRO A 33 -15.29 22.32 0.87
CA PRO A 33 -15.70 21.99 2.24
C PRO A 33 -17.21 21.88 2.42
N SER A 34 -17.99 22.67 1.66
CA SER A 34 -19.45 22.64 1.65
C SER A 34 -20.07 21.39 1.02
N THR A 35 -19.27 20.56 0.35
CA THR A 35 -19.76 19.34 -0.30
C THR A 35 -20.10 18.29 0.76
N PRO A 36 -21.31 17.71 0.74
CA PRO A 36 -21.65 16.61 1.64
C PRO A 36 -20.64 15.46 1.53
N GLY A 37 -20.09 15.05 2.66
CA GLY A 37 -19.07 13.99 2.72
C GLY A 37 -17.63 14.45 2.47
N SER A 38 -17.36 15.77 2.42
CA SER A 38 -16.01 16.29 2.62
C SER A 38 -15.50 15.93 4.02
N LEU A 39 -14.20 15.65 4.16
CA LEU A 39 -13.59 15.42 5.48
C LEU A 39 -13.65 16.70 6.31
N SER A 40 -13.49 17.85 5.66
CA SER A 40 -13.58 19.16 6.32
C SER A 40 -14.93 19.38 7.01
N ALA A 41 -16.04 18.87 6.44
CA ALA A 41 -17.35 18.92 7.09
C ALA A 41 -17.60 17.75 8.06
N ALA A 42 -17.20 16.53 7.69
CA ALA A 42 -17.53 15.31 8.44
C ALA A 42 -16.60 15.04 9.63
N ARG A 43 -15.36 15.55 9.58
CA ARG A 43 -14.25 15.23 10.49
C ARG A 43 -13.43 16.48 10.82
N ALA A 44 -14.09 17.62 10.99
CA ALA A 44 -13.45 18.86 11.40
C ALA A 44 -12.58 18.64 12.65
N GLY A 45 -11.32 19.06 12.59
CA GLY A 45 -10.37 18.91 13.70
C GLY A 45 -9.70 17.53 13.82
N ALA A 46 -9.90 16.61 12.86
CA ALA A 46 -9.15 15.37 12.85
C ALA A 46 -7.63 15.64 12.77
N PRO A 47 -6.79 14.97 13.56
CA PRO A 47 -5.40 15.35 13.79
C PRO A 47 -4.52 15.26 12.52
N ARG A 48 -4.91 14.40 11.57
CA ARG A 48 -4.18 14.15 10.33
C ARG A 48 -4.74 14.92 9.12
N LEU A 49 -5.83 15.66 9.31
CA LEU A 49 -6.53 16.37 8.24
C LEU A 49 -6.04 17.82 8.16
N SER A 50 -5.70 18.27 6.96
CA SER A 50 -5.36 19.66 6.65
C SER A 50 -6.05 20.11 5.37
N ALA A 51 -6.28 21.41 5.22
CA ALA A 51 -6.81 22.02 3.99
C ALA A 51 -5.79 23.05 3.48
N ALA A 52 -4.68 22.56 2.91
CA ALA A 52 -3.54 23.39 2.53
C ALA A 52 -3.85 24.42 1.43
N ALA A 53 -4.86 24.14 0.60
CA ALA A 53 -5.32 25.04 -0.45
C ALA A 53 -6.86 25.10 -0.49
N PRO A 54 -7.46 26.22 -0.95
CA PRO A 54 -8.90 26.32 -1.11
C PRO A 54 -9.46 25.20 -2.00
N GLY A 55 -10.43 24.46 -1.49
CA GLY A 55 -11.05 23.34 -2.21
C GLY A 55 -10.18 22.07 -2.27
N GLU A 56 -9.12 21.98 -1.47
CA GLU A 56 -8.35 20.76 -1.27
C GLU A 56 -8.37 20.34 0.20
N GLU A 57 -8.46 19.04 0.43
CA GLU A 57 -8.25 18.45 1.75
C GLU A 57 -7.25 17.30 1.64
N THR A 58 -6.33 17.25 2.61
CA THR A 58 -5.20 16.32 2.64
C THR A 58 -5.18 15.60 3.97
N VAL A 59 -5.13 14.27 3.92
CA VAL A 59 -4.83 13.43 5.08
C VAL A 59 -3.37 13.01 5.02
N THR A 60 -2.60 13.31 6.05
CA THR A 60 -1.17 12.97 6.14
C THR A 60 -0.93 11.83 7.12
N PHE A 61 -0.35 10.73 6.61
CA PHE A 61 -0.03 9.52 7.37
C PHE A 61 1.44 9.51 7.82
N ILE A 62 2.33 9.98 6.95
CA ILE A 62 3.77 10.05 7.22
C ILE A 62 4.18 11.53 7.24
N PRO A 63 4.53 12.10 8.42
CA PRO A 63 4.98 13.48 8.52
C PRO A 63 6.28 13.71 7.72
N ASP A 64 6.51 14.93 7.23
CA ASP A 64 7.72 15.25 6.44
C ASP A 64 9.03 14.99 7.20
N ALA A 65 9.01 15.10 8.54
CA ALA A 65 10.14 14.78 9.40
C ALA A 65 10.48 13.27 9.45
N GLN A 66 9.54 12.40 9.04
CA GLN A 66 9.71 10.96 9.01
C GLN A 66 10.13 10.50 7.60
N ALA A 67 11.34 9.94 7.49
CA ALA A 67 11.88 9.43 6.23
C ALA A 67 11.25 8.10 5.81
N ASP A 68 11.07 7.18 6.77
CA ASP A 68 10.66 5.80 6.52
C ASP A 68 9.14 5.58 6.67
N ALA A 69 8.68 4.40 6.25
CA ALA A 69 7.31 3.94 6.52
C ALA A 69 7.07 3.71 8.01
N GLY A 70 5.80 3.62 8.41
CA GLY A 70 5.45 3.23 9.78
C GLY A 70 5.81 1.77 10.10
N PRO A 71 5.84 1.42 11.40
CA PRO A 71 6.29 0.10 11.86
C PRO A 71 5.47 -1.06 11.30
N VAL A 72 4.16 -0.91 11.09
CA VAL A 72 3.29 -1.99 10.57
C VAL A 72 3.64 -2.29 9.12
N CYS A 73 3.81 -1.25 8.30
CA CYS A 73 4.23 -1.37 6.91
C CYS A 73 5.61 -2.05 6.81
N LEU A 74 6.57 -1.65 7.65
CA LEU A 74 7.92 -2.24 7.65
C LEU A 74 7.91 -3.70 8.09
N GLN A 75 7.14 -4.05 9.13
CA GLN A 75 6.98 -5.42 9.59
C GLN A 75 6.39 -6.32 8.51
N LEU A 76 5.29 -5.88 7.88
CA LEU A 76 4.64 -6.64 6.81
C LEU A 76 5.56 -6.78 5.59
N LEU A 77 6.22 -5.70 5.16
CA LEU A 77 7.16 -5.72 4.05
C LEU A 77 8.32 -6.68 4.31
N GLY A 78 8.85 -6.69 5.53
CA GLY A 78 9.90 -7.61 5.96
C GLY A 78 9.46 -9.07 5.86
N ALA A 79 8.29 -9.41 6.40
CA ALA A 79 7.74 -10.76 6.34
C ALA A 79 7.50 -11.22 4.89
N LEU A 80 6.84 -10.38 4.09
CA LEU A 80 6.55 -10.69 2.67
C LEU A 80 7.83 -10.87 1.85
N LYS A 81 8.83 -9.98 2.01
CA LYS A 81 10.13 -10.12 1.33
C LYS A 81 10.89 -11.34 1.80
N GLY A 82 10.81 -11.67 3.09
CA GLY A 82 11.40 -12.87 3.67
C GLY A 82 10.87 -14.13 3.00
N ILE A 83 9.53 -14.25 2.90
CA ILE A 83 8.87 -15.36 2.20
C ILE A 83 9.31 -15.37 0.74
N GLN A 84 9.12 -14.28 0.00
CA GLN A 84 9.39 -14.21 -1.45
C GLN A 84 10.85 -14.55 -1.83
N SER A 85 11.81 -14.16 -0.99
CA SER A 85 13.24 -14.46 -1.21
C SER A 85 13.68 -15.83 -0.67
N GLY A 86 12.78 -16.59 -0.05
CA GLY A 86 13.09 -17.88 0.59
C GLY A 86 13.93 -17.76 1.86
N LYS A 87 14.06 -16.57 2.43
CA LYS A 87 14.79 -16.32 3.70
C LYS A 87 13.95 -16.57 4.94
N ALA A 88 12.62 -16.65 4.79
CA ALA A 88 11.69 -17.03 5.82
C ALA A 88 10.88 -18.26 5.40
N GLU A 89 10.38 -19.00 6.38
CA GLU A 89 9.44 -20.10 6.14
C GLU A 89 8.19 -19.59 5.42
N ASP A 90 7.74 -20.35 4.44
CA ASP A 90 6.50 -20.09 3.72
C ASP A 90 5.39 -20.99 4.27
N ALA A 91 4.86 -20.63 5.43
CA ALA A 91 3.78 -21.37 6.10
C ALA A 91 2.45 -21.37 5.30
N PHE A 92 2.33 -20.51 4.28
CA PHE A 92 1.13 -20.37 3.46
C PHE A 92 1.20 -21.13 2.14
N GLY A 93 2.36 -21.68 1.78
CA GLY A 93 2.57 -22.37 0.51
C GLY A 93 2.43 -21.46 -0.71
N TRP A 94 2.83 -20.19 -0.60
CA TRP A 94 2.75 -19.21 -1.69
C TRP A 94 3.81 -19.36 -2.77
N ARG A 95 4.96 -19.94 -2.41
CA ARG A 95 6.07 -20.13 -3.34
C ARG A 95 5.92 -21.41 -4.12
N PHE A 96 6.30 -21.32 -5.39
CA PHE A 96 6.53 -22.45 -6.25
C PHE A 96 8.02 -22.50 -6.62
N ALA A 97 8.69 -23.60 -6.27
CA ALA A 97 10.09 -23.79 -6.64
C ALA A 97 10.17 -24.14 -8.13
N VAL A 98 10.84 -23.30 -8.91
CA VAL A 98 11.11 -23.55 -10.33
C VAL A 98 12.47 -24.21 -10.45
N ALA A 99 12.51 -25.39 -11.08
CA ALA A 99 13.75 -26.11 -11.38
C ALA A 99 14.06 -26.06 -12.88
N GLU A 100 15.29 -26.44 -13.25
CA GLU A 100 15.70 -26.52 -14.66
C GLU A 100 14.77 -27.42 -15.50
N ALA A 101 14.30 -28.52 -14.92
CA ALA A 101 13.35 -29.43 -15.55
C ALA A 101 12.00 -28.78 -15.93
N ASP A 102 11.61 -27.68 -15.28
CA ASP A 102 10.39 -26.95 -15.63
C ASP A 102 10.57 -26.11 -16.90
N GLY A 103 11.79 -25.59 -17.14
CA GLY A 103 12.12 -24.87 -18.37
C GLY A 103 12.12 -25.77 -19.61
N ALA A 104 12.55 -27.03 -19.46
CA ALA A 104 12.58 -27.99 -20.56
C ALA A 104 11.18 -28.30 -21.14
N LYS A 105 10.12 -28.25 -20.32
CA LYS A 105 8.73 -28.49 -20.74
C LYS A 105 8.19 -27.40 -21.65
N VAL A 106 8.61 -26.14 -21.44
CA VAL A 106 8.19 -24.98 -22.24
C VAL A 106 8.74 -25.06 -23.67
N LEU A 107 9.95 -25.60 -23.85
CA LEU A 107 10.58 -25.74 -25.17
C LEU A 107 9.98 -26.87 -26.02
N VAL A 108 9.41 -27.91 -25.37
CA VAL A 108 8.78 -29.03 -26.08
C VAL A 108 7.41 -28.62 -26.66
N GLU A 109 6.65 -27.78 -25.96
CA GLU A 109 5.36 -27.28 -26.46
C GLU A 109 5.49 -26.31 -27.65
N ALA A 110 6.61 -25.56 -27.74
CA ALA A 110 6.85 -24.64 -28.86
C ALA A 110 7.19 -25.34 -30.20
N ASN A 111 7.58 -26.61 -30.17
CA ASN A 111 7.99 -27.38 -31.35
C ASN A 111 6.94 -28.42 -31.80
N GLY A 112 5.73 -28.38 -31.24
CA GLY A 112 4.66 -29.35 -31.48
C GLY A 112 3.41 -28.80 -32.18
N ALA A 113 3.48 -27.64 -32.85
CA ALA A 113 2.39 -27.05 -33.64
C ALA A 113 2.72 -27.04 -35.14
#